data_AF-A0A1C7MF64-F1
#
_entry.id   AF-A0A1C7MF64-F1
#
_cell.length_a   1.000
_cell.length_b   1.000
_cell.length_c   1.000
_cell.angle_alpha   90.00
_cell.angle_beta   90.00
_cell.angle_gamma   90.00
#
_symmetry.space_group_name_H-M   'P 1'
#
loop_
_entity.id
_entity.type
_entity.pdbx_description
1 polymer ?
#
loop_
_entity_poly.entity_id
_entity_poly.type
_entity_poly.pdbx_seq_one_letter_code
_entity_poly.pdbx_strand_id
1 'polypeptide(L)'
;MAEDPSSRQEKLQVEDRFRQLRPEVLETLRRNNFADYAFKLAEEYRDFRSLASLCHRDQVYPPDQNPNARRIQAYVDKFKEDFTTELYQWYIEHGELRTMFTQEQDGYMDSFFAEHPNPAISWIHDLGRGRYGLASQALLSEAEHATELTTKHLMLSIGKLSHLAQLPENSASIDQNVLDSFHDGLDFVSVHEALVEDLKSALAAVRARQSLDMQAETIARSKASNLTDRKGFTTIFKQLARQLLQGKALSAEDIADVLSLKDNTSHAEDYTTALQILARAENLPRARRQSAFRNVWRRIFVHDDWDKLRQTADVTDADLNERLRNTALYAALQATGLKRHVREGYILFPSEALEIPERAEIALRWPGLSPDEVDAIERDYERDSKMLADFALESIYQSLKQLVAEDEGWEDAS
;
A
#
# COMPACT_ATOMS: atom_id res chain seq x y z
N MET A 1 40.13 40.68 -5.83
CA MET A 1 39.88 40.68 -4.37
C MET A 1 38.86 39.58 -4.11
N ALA A 2 39.27 38.50 -3.45
CA ALA A 2 38.37 37.43 -3.06
C ALA A 2 37.59 37.88 -1.81
N GLU A 3 36.26 37.80 -1.85
CA GLU A 3 35.42 38.09 -0.68
C GLU A 3 35.79 37.17 0.49
N ASP A 4 35.93 37.76 1.68
CA ASP A 4 36.23 37.06 2.92
C ASP A 4 35.08 36.08 3.27
N PRO A 5 35.35 34.77 3.43
CA PRO A 5 34.33 33.77 3.73
C PRO A 5 33.46 34.10 4.95
N SER A 6 33.99 34.83 5.95
CA SER A 6 33.24 35.28 7.14
C SER A 6 32.13 36.26 6.77
N SER A 7 32.42 37.25 5.92
CA SER A 7 31.46 38.25 5.46
C SER A 7 30.34 37.64 4.61
N ARG A 8 30.65 36.55 3.89
CA ARG A 8 29.66 35.80 3.10
C ARG A 8 28.67 35.05 4.00
N GLN A 9 29.14 34.45 5.10
CA GLN A 9 28.28 33.79 6.08
C GLN A 9 27.39 34.79 6.83
N GLU A 10 27.91 35.94 7.23
CA GLU A 10 27.11 36.98 7.90
C GLU A 10 26.01 37.52 6.97
N LYS A 11 26.34 37.77 5.69
CA LYS A 11 25.35 38.20 4.70
C LYS A 11 24.23 37.18 4.53
N LEU A 12 24.57 35.90 4.44
CA LEU A 12 23.57 34.82 4.33
C LEU A 12 22.67 34.74 5.57
N GLN A 13 23.22 34.90 6.79
CA GLN A 13 22.44 34.91 8.02
C GLN A 13 21.48 36.10 8.11
N VAL A 14 21.91 37.28 7.68
CA VAL A 14 21.07 38.48 7.67
C VAL A 14 19.97 38.36 6.61
N GLU A 15 20.30 37.85 5.42
CA GLU A 15 19.32 37.58 4.36
C GLU A 15 18.27 36.55 4.80
N ASP A 16 18.68 35.47 5.46
CA ASP A 16 17.77 34.44 5.96
C ASP A 16 16.84 34.98 7.05
N ARG A 17 17.40 35.72 8.02
CA ARG A 17 16.61 36.38 9.07
C ARG A 17 15.64 37.40 8.48
N PHE A 18 16.04 38.12 7.43
CA PHE A 18 15.16 39.04 6.73
C PHE A 18 14.03 38.33 5.99
N ARG A 19 14.30 37.19 5.34
CA ARG A 19 13.27 36.36 4.70
C ARG A 19 12.25 35.83 5.71
N GLN A 20 12.69 35.44 6.90
CA GLN A 20 11.81 34.94 7.96
C GLN A 20 10.89 36.03 8.54
N LEU A 21 11.42 37.23 8.77
CA LEU A 21 10.66 38.34 9.38
C LEU A 21 9.68 39.00 8.41
N ARG A 22 9.94 38.93 7.10
CA ARG A 22 9.18 39.67 6.09
C ARG A 22 7.69 39.27 6.03
N PRO A 23 7.30 37.98 6.03
CA PRO A 23 5.89 37.59 6.09
C PRO A 23 5.18 38.13 7.34
N GLU A 24 5.86 38.15 8.49
CA GLU A 24 5.28 38.65 9.75
C GLU A 24 5.03 40.16 9.71
N VAL A 25 5.97 40.92 9.15
CA VAL A 25 5.82 42.37 8.98
C VAL A 25 4.66 42.68 8.04
N LEU A 26 4.55 41.97 6.91
CA LEU A 26 3.46 42.15 5.95
C LEU A 26 2.10 41.81 6.56
N GLU A 27 2.01 40.73 7.33
CA GLU A 27 0.78 40.36 8.03
C GLU A 27 0.42 41.38 9.13
N THR A 28 1.42 41.93 9.82
CA THR A 28 1.21 43.00 10.81
C THR A 28 0.66 44.26 10.16
N LEU A 29 1.20 44.67 9.01
CA LEU A 29 0.70 45.82 8.25
C LEU A 29 -0.75 45.61 7.81
N ARG A 30 -1.08 44.42 7.31
CA ARG A 30 -2.45 44.07 6.91
C ARG A 30 -3.42 44.17 8.10
N ARG A 31 -3.08 43.56 9.24
CA ARG A 31 -3.92 43.57 10.46
C ARG A 31 -4.21 44.96 11.01
N ASN A 32 -3.30 45.92 10.78
CA ASN A 32 -3.46 47.30 11.20
C ASN A 32 -4.11 48.20 10.14
N ASN A 33 -4.88 47.62 9.20
CA ASN A 33 -5.57 48.31 8.09
C ASN A 33 -4.64 48.98 7.05
N PHE A 34 -3.38 48.57 6.97
CA PHE A 34 -2.43 49.02 5.94
C PHE A 34 -2.19 47.95 4.86
N ALA A 35 -3.25 47.25 4.45
CA ALA A 35 -3.16 46.17 3.47
C ALA A 35 -2.54 46.64 2.14
N ASP A 36 -2.92 47.81 1.63
CA ASP A 36 -2.35 48.34 0.38
C ASP A 36 -0.85 48.61 0.46
N TYR A 37 -0.33 48.99 1.64
CA TYR A 37 1.11 49.13 1.85
C TYR A 37 1.82 47.77 1.91
N ALA A 38 1.18 46.77 2.53
CA ALA A 38 1.69 45.40 2.53
C ALA A 38 1.81 44.85 1.09
N PHE A 39 0.78 45.04 0.25
CA PHE A 39 0.83 44.64 -1.16
C PHE A 39 1.93 45.38 -1.94
N LYS A 40 2.03 46.71 -1.80
CA LYS A 40 3.09 47.50 -2.47
C LYS A 40 4.49 47.03 -2.06
N LEU A 41 4.71 46.77 -0.78
CA LEU A 41 6.01 46.33 -0.27
C LEU A 41 6.35 44.94 -0.82
N ALA A 42 5.40 44.00 -0.78
CA ALA A 42 5.63 42.67 -1.30
C ALA A 42 5.87 42.68 -2.84
N GLU A 43 5.21 43.59 -3.57
CA GLU A 43 5.44 43.80 -4.99
C GLU A 43 6.82 44.41 -5.31
N GLU A 44 7.24 45.43 -4.57
CA GLU A 44 8.53 46.11 -4.75
C GLU A 44 9.71 45.15 -4.53
N TYR A 45 9.62 44.31 -3.49
CA TYR A 45 10.65 43.34 -3.15
C TYR A 45 10.48 41.99 -3.86
N ARG A 46 9.48 41.86 -4.75
CA ARG A 46 9.15 40.62 -5.48
C ARG A 46 9.01 39.40 -4.57
N ASP A 47 8.39 39.60 -3.42
CA ASP A 47 8.05 38.52 -2.50
C ASP A 47 6.72 37.88 -2.91
N PHE A 48 6.78 37.07 -3.96
CA PHE A 48 5.61 36.43 -4.56
C PHE A 48 4.91 35.46 -3.61
N ARG A 49 5.66 34.77 -2.74
CA ARG A 49 5.09 33.91 -1.70
C ARG A 49 4.22 34.69 -0.72
N SER A 50 4.73 35.82 -0.23
CA SER A 50 3.94 36.69 0.65
C SER A 50 2.77 37.34 -0.09
N LEU A 51 2.93 37.72 -1.37
CA LEU A 51 1.83 38.21 -2.20
C LEU A 51 0.71 37.17 -2.34
N ALA A 52 1.05 35.91 -2.64
CA ALA A 52 0.09 34.82 -2.74
C ALA A 52 -0.67 34.62 -1.42
N SER A 53 0.03 34.64 -0.29
CA SER A 53 -0.57 34.59 1.05
C SER A 53 -1.50 35.78 1.31
N LEU A 54 -1.08 37.01 1.00
CA LEU A 54 -1.90 38.22 1.21
C LEU A 54 -3.19 38.19 0.37
N CYS A 55 -3.11 37.70 -0.86
CA CYS A 55 -4.25 37.57 -1.77
C CYS A 55 -5.34 36.59 -1.26
N HIS A 56 -4.98 35.62 -0.43
CA HIS A 56 -5.84 34.48 -0.06
C HIS A 56 -6.20 34.41 1.43
N ARG A 57 -6.01 35.51 2.19
CA ARG A 57 -6.32 35.52 3.64
C ARG A 57 -7.82 35.47 3.97
N ASP A 58 -8.66 36.10 3.18
CA ASP A 58 -10.08 36.28 3.52
C ASP A 58 -10.95 35.18 2.91
N GLN A 59 -10.85 34.98 1.60
CA GLN A 59 -11.63 34.00 0.85
C GLN A 59 -10.76 33.36 -0.23
N VAL A 60 -10.66 32.02 -0.22
CA VAL A 60 -9.85 31.28 -1.21
C VAL A 60 -10.73 30.64 -2.28
N TYR A 61 -11.82 30.00 -1.86
CA TYR A 61 -12.77 29.33 -2.74
C TYR A 61 -14.21 29.77 -2.41
N PRO A 62 -15.05 30.12 -3.39
CA PRO A 62 -14.79 30.07 -4.82
C PRO A 62 -13.98 31.31 -5.29
N PRO A 63 -13.14 31.18 -6.34
CA PRO A 63 -12.18 32.22 -6.72
C PRO A 63 -12.83 33.56 -7.10
N ASP A 64 -14.04 33.53 -7.65
CA ASP A 64 -14.82 34.70 -8.06
C ASP A 64 -15.28 35.58 -6.89
N GLN A 65 -15.35 35.00 -5.68
CA GLN A 65 -15.72 35.73 -4.47
C GLN A 65 -14.49 36.26 -3.71
N ASN A 66 -13.28 35.97 -4.18
CA ASN A 66 -12.07 36.51 -3.56
C ASN A 66 -11.99 38.03 -3.82
N PRO A 67 -11.93 38.88 -2.78
CA PRO A 67 -11.78 40.34 -2.92
C PRO A 67 -10.56 40.75 -3.76
N ASN A 68 -9.53 39.91 -3.76
CA ASN A 68 -8.27 40.11 -4.48
C ASN A 68 -8.22 39.40 -5.84
N ALA A 69 -9.30 38.80 -6.34
CA ALA A 69 -9.32 38.07 -7.62
C ALA A 69 -8.72 38.88 -8.78
N ARG A 70 -9.11 40.16 -8.90
CA ARG A 70 -8.57 41.07 -9.93
C ARG A 70 -7.08 41.36 -9.74
N ARG A 71 -6.60 41.42 -8.49
CA ARG A 71 -5.17 41.62 -8.18
C ARG A 71 -4.36 40.38 -8.54
N ILE A 72 -4.88 39.20 -8.21
CA ILE A 72 -4.27 37.91 -8.57
C ILE A 72 -4.11 37.85 -10.10
N GLN A 73 -5.17 38.10 -10.87
CA GLN A 73 -5.07 38.09 -12.33
C GLN A 73 -4.05 39.13 -12.84
N ALA A 74 -4.05 40.34 -12.30
CA ALA A 74 -3.08 41.36 -12.69
C ALA A 74 -1.63 40.95 -12.38
N TYR A 75 -1.38 40.21 -11.30
CA TYR A 75 -0.06 39.68 -10.97
C TYR A 75 0.33 38.50 -11.86
N VAL A 76 -0.61 37.61 -12.20
CA VAL A 76 -0.39 36.56 -13.21
C VAL A 76 0.01 37.19 -14.55
N ASP A 77 -0.70 38.22 -15.01
CA ASP A 77 -0.41 38.88 -16.28
C ASP A 77 0.93 39.65 -16.26
N LYS A 78 1.27 40.27 -15.13
CA LYS A 78 2.45 41.12 -14.96
C LYS A 78 3.74 40.33 -14.72
N PHE A 79 3.69 39.35 -13.83
CA PHE A 79 4.86 38.62 -13.33
C PHE A 79 4.95 37.19 -13.90
N LYS A 80 3.88 36.66 -14.50
CA LYS A 80 3.87 35.38 -15.22
C LYS A 80 4.37 34.23 -14.33
N GLU A 81 5.26 33.38 -14.84
CA GLU A 81 5.81 32.19 -14.18
C GLU A 81 6.37 32.47 -12.78
N ASP A 82 7.07 33.59 -12.59
CA ASP A 82 7.66 33.93 -11.29
C ASP A 82 6.61 34.01 -10.17
N PHE A 83 5.40 34.51 -10.50
CA PHE A 83 4.31 34.59 -9.54
C PHE A 83 3.45 33.33 -9.52
N THR A 84 3.17 32.74 -10.69
CA THR A 84 2.29 31.56 -10.78
C THR A 84 2.91 30.33 -10.12
N THR A 85 4.23 30.15 -10.19
CA THR A 85 4.94 29.08 -9.48
C THR A 85 4.73 29.17 -7.97
N GLU A 86 4.96 30.33 -7.37
CA GLU A 86 4.75 30.56 -5.92
C GLU A 86 3.26 30.49 -5.54
N LEU A 87 2.37 30.91 -6.43
CA LEU A 87 0.93 30.80 -6.24
C LEU A 87 0.46 29.34 -6.22
N TYR A 88 0.93 28.51 -7.14
CA TYR A 88 0.59 27.09 -7.18
C TYR A 88 1.19 26.33 -6.00
N GLN A 89 2.44 26.63 -5.61
CA GLN A 89 3.01 26.10 -4.37
C GLN A 89 2.15 26.47 -3.16
N TRP A 90 1.70 27.73 -3.07
CA TRP A 90 0.82 28.18 -2.00
C TRP A 90 -0.49 27.37 -1.96
N TYR A 91 -1.16 27.16 -3.10
CA TYR A 91 -2.38 26.35 -3.14
C TYR A 91 -2.14 24.90 -2.70
N ILE A 92 -1.02 24.29 -3.11
CA ILE A 92 -0.67 22.91 -2.72
C ILE A 92 -0.38 22.83 -1.22
N GLU A 93 0.43 23.75 -0.69
CA GLU A 93 0.80 23.80 0.74
C GLU A 93 -0.43 23.97 1.65
N HIS A 94 -1.45 24.69 1.19
CA HIS A 94 -2.65 25.00 1.97
C HIS A 94 -3.84 24.06 1.67
N GLY A 95 -3.69 23.10 0.75
CA GLY A 95 -4.75 22.16 0.39
C GLY A 95 -5.87 22.76 -0.49
N GLU A 96 -5.62 23.90 -1.13
CA GLU A 96 -6.59 24.70 -1.88
C GLU A 96 -6.61 24.33 -3.38
N LEU A 97 -6.53 23.03 -3.67
CA LEU A 97 -6.40 22.50 -5.04
C LEU A 97 -7.62 22.81 -5.92
N ARG A 98 -8.81 22.92 -5.32
CA ARG A 98 -10.03 23.31 -6.05
C ARG A 98 -9.87 24.67 -6.72
N THR A 99 -9.32 25.65 -6.00
CA THR A 99 -9.06 26.99 -6.52
C THR A 99 -8.01 26.94 -7.62
N MET A 100 -6.93 26.17 -7.42
CA MET A 100 -5.88 25.96 -8.43
C MET A 100 -6.44 25.47 -9.77
N PHE A 101 -7.32 24.45 -9.76
CA PHE A 101 -7.85 23.86 -11.00
C PHE A 101 -9.05 24.60 -11.60
N THR A 102 -9.73 25.46 -10.85
CA THR A 102 -10.84 26.28 -11.39
C THR A 102 -10.32 27.40 -12.32
N GLN A 103 -9.07 27.81 -12.16
CA GLN A 103 -8.42 28.88 -12.93
C GLN A 103 -7.81 28.34 -14.24
N GLU A 104 -8.58 27.61 -15.05
CA GLU A 104 -8.17 26.80 -16.23
C GLU A 104 -7.32 27.49 -17.34
N GLN A 105 -6.97 28.77 -17.21
CA GLN A 105 -6.57 29.62 -18.35
C GLN A 105 -5.07 29.92 -18.48
N ASP A 106 -4.23 29.56 -17.52
CA ASP A 106 -2.94 30.27 -17.42
C ASP A 106 -1.75 29.62 -18.13
N GLY A 107 -1.84 28.40 -18.67
CA GLY A 107 -0.74 27.76 -19.43
C GLY A 107 0.55 27.46 -18.63
N TYR A 108 0.78 28.12 -17.50
CA TYR A 108 1.93 27.96 -16.61
C TYR A 108 1.88 26.69 -15.77
N MET A 109 0.73 26.02 -15.70
CA MET A 109 0.58 24.80 -14.91
C MET A 109 1.38 23.64 -15.51
N ASP A 110 1.53 23.61 -16.84
CA ASP A 110 2.39 22.63 -17.53
C ASP A 110 3.88 22.88 -17.21
N SER A 111 4.36 24.13 -17.22
CA SER A 111 5.75 24.45 -16.83
C SER A 111 5.99 24.20 -15.34
N PHE A 112 5.02 24.54 -14.49
CA PHE A 112 5.08 24.28 -13.05
C PHE A 112 5.28 22.79 -12.73
N PHE A 113 4.46 21.89 -13.28
CA PHE A 113 4.61 20.46 -12.99
C PHE A 113 5.85 19.83 -13.65
N ALA A 114 6.40 20.45 -14.70
CA ALA A 114 7.68 20.04 -15.26
C ALA A 114 8.87 20.36 -14.32
N GLU A 115 8.84 21.52 -13.64
CA GLU A 115 9.87 21.92 -12.68
C GLU A 115 9.65 21.34 -11.27
N HIS A 116 8.39 21.13 -10.89
CA HIS A 116 7.97 20.61 -9.60
C HIS A 116 7.06 19.39 -9.75
N PRO A 117 7.61 18.20 -10.08
CA PRO A 117 6.83 17.00 -10.27
C PRO A 117 6.04 16.64 -9.01
N ASN A 118 4.72 16.53 -9.15
CA ASN A 118 3.83 16.07 -8.08
C ASN A 118 2.73 15.17 -8.67
N PRO A 119 3.03 13.86 -8.88
CA PRO A 119 2.14 12.94 -9.55
C PRO A 119 0.80 12.75 -8.84
N ALA A 120 0.74 12.94 -7.51
CA ALA A 120 -0.49 12.90 -6.71
C ALA A 120 -1.53 13.97 -7.11
N ILE A 121 -1.10 15.04 -7.79
CA ILE A 121 -1.94 16.18 -8.17
C ILE A 121 -1.96 16.37 -9.69
N SER A 122 -0.83 16.21 -10.36
CA SER A 122 -0.68 16.52 -11.79
C SER A 122 -1.59 15.67 -12.68
N TRP A 123 -1.94 14.45 -12.25
CA TRP A 123 -2.86 13.58 -12.99
C TRP A 123 -4.22 14.25 -13.27
N ILE A 124 -4.71 15.10 -12.36
CA ILE A 124 -5.96 15.86 -12.55
C ILE A 124 -5.81 16.85 -13.70
N HIS A 125 -4.66 17.53 -13.76
CA HIS A 125 -4.35 18.42 -14.87
C HIS A 125 -4.31 17.67 -16.20
N ASP A 126 -3.58 16.55 -16.21
CA ASP A 126 -3.36 15.74 -17.39
C ASP A 126 -4.68 15.18 -17.94
N LEU A 127 -5.59 14.74 -17.07
CA LEU A 127 -6.95 14.35 -17.45
C LEU A 127 -7.71 15.49 -18.13
N GLY A 128 -7.71 16.69 -17.54
CA GLY A 128 -8.39 17.86 -18.11
C GLY A 128 -7.82 18.27 -19.48
N ARG A 129 -6.54 17.98 -19.74
CA ARG A 129 -5.85 18.22 -21.02
C ARG A 129 -5.97 17.07 -22.02
N GLY A 130 -6.64 15.97 -21.67
CA GLY A 130 -6.74 14.77 -22.51
C GLY A 130 -5.43 13.97 -22.62
N ARG A 131 -4.44 14.22 -21.76
CA ARG A 131 -3.16 13.50 -21.69
C ARG A 131 -3.29 12.23 -20.85
N TYR A 132 -4.18 11.33 -21.27
CA TYR A 132 -4.56 10.17 -20.47
C TYR A 132 -3.40 9.20 -20.16
N GLY A 133 -2.38 9.14 -21.02
CA GLY A 133 -1.18 8.33 -20.77
C GLY A 133 -0.34 8.80 -19.60
N LEU A 134 -0.12 10.12 -19.49
CA LEU A 134 0.61 10.71 -18.36
C LEU A 134 -0.19 10.54 -17.06
N ALA A 135 -1.50 10.81 -17.10
CA ALA A 135 -2.38 10.60 -15.95
C ALA A 135 -2.38 9.14 -15.50
N SER A 136 -2.42 8.19 -16.43
CA SER A 136 -2.36 6.75 -16.15
C SER A 136 -1.06 6.37 -15.42
N GLN A 137 0.10 6.82 -15.91
CA GLN A 137 1.40 6.53 -15.29
C GLN A 137 1.51 7.15 -13.89
N ALA A 138 1.08 8.40 -13.73
CA ALA A 138 1.06 9.08 -12.43
C ALA A 138 0.20 8.32 -11.42
N LEU A 139 -1.01 7.92 -11.81
CA LEU A 139 -1.94 7.18 -10.95
C LEU A 139 -1.42 5.79 -10.58
N LEU A 140 -0.75 5.09 -11.50
CA LEU A 140 -0.15 3.79 -11.20
C LEU A 140 0.96 3.92 -10.15
N SER A 141 1.85 4.91 -10.30
CA SER A 141 2.93 5.18 -9.36
C SER A 141 2.40 5.56 -7.97
N GLU A 142 1.38 6.43 -7.90
CA GLU A 142 0.81 6.87 -6.61
C GLU A 142 0.02 5.76 -5.90
N ALA A 143 -0.62 4.86 -6.66
CA ALA A 143 -1.33 3.72 -6.09
C ALA A 143 -0.42 2.74 -5.33
N GLU A 144 0.88 2.69 -5.65
CA GLU A 144 1.84 1.87 -4.90
C GLU A 144 2.03 2.38 -3.46
N HIS A 145 1.96 3.69 -3.27
CA HIS A 145 2.20 4.37 -1.99
C HIS A 145 0.92 4.75 -1.23
N ALA A 146 -0.24 4.50 -1.82
CA ALA A 146 -1.53 4.76 -1.19
C ALA A 146 -1.67 3.99 0.14
N THR A 147 -1.93 4.72 1.23
CA THR A 147 -2.07 4.19 2.60
C THR A 147 -3.49 3.75 2.93
N GLU A 148 -4.48 4.23 2.19
CA GLU A 148 -5.90 3.90 2.34
C GLU A 148 -6.35 3.04 1.15
N LEU A 149 -7.08 1.95 1.44
CA LEU A 149 -7.53 0.99 0.43
C LEU A 149 -8.45 1.63 -0.60
N THR A 150 -9.35 2.50 -0.15
CA THR A 150 -10.29 3.22 -1.02
C THR A 150 -9.57 4.17 -1.98
N THR A 151 -8.54 4.86 -1.51
CA THR A 151 -7.68 5.71 -2.35
C THR A 151 -6.91 4.86 -3.36
N LYS A 152 -6.33 3.73 -2.94
CA LYS A 152 -5.64 2.79 -3.84
C LYS A 152 -6.57 2.26 -4.93
N HIS A 153 -7.77 1.83 -4.55
CA HIS A 153 -8.80 1.37 -5.48
C HIS A 153 -9.16 2.48 -6.47
N LEU A 154 -9.44 3.70 -6.00
CA LEU A 154 -9.77 4.84 -6.86
C LEU A 154 -8.65 5.13 -7.87
N MET A 155 -7.40 5.21 -7.41
CA MET A 155 -6.24 5.51 -8.27
C MET A 155 -6.05 4.44 -9.35
N LEU A 156 -6.11 3.16 -8.99
CA LEU A 156 -5.97 2.06 -9.95
C LEU A 156 -7.11 2.03 -10.96
N SER A 157 -8.36 2.24 -10.51
CA SER A 157 -9.53 2.25 -11.38
C SER A 157 -9.50 3.42 -12.36
N ILE A 158 -9.25 4.64 -11.90
CA ILE A 158 -9.12 5.82 -12.77
C ILE A 158 -7.89 5.67 -13.68
N GLY A 159 -6.77 5.18 -13.16
CA GLY A 159 -5.53 5.00 -13.92
C GLY A 159 -5.70 3.99 -15.05
N LYS A 160 -6.41 2.89 -14.81
CA LYS A 160 -6.78 1.89 -15.82
C LYS A 160 -7.73 2.47 -16.87
N LEU A 161 -8.77 3.18 -16.45
CA LEU A 161 -9.70 3.83 -17.40
C LEU A 161 -8.97 4.88 -18.26
N SER A 162 -8.06 5.66 -17.66
CA SER A 162 -7.20 6.60 -18.37
C SER A 162 -6.30 5.86 -19.36
N HIS A 163 -5.73 4.72 -18.95
CA HIS A 163 -4.90 3.91 -19.83
C HIS A 163 -5.66 3.49 -21.09
N LEU A 164 -6.88 2.98 -20.90
CA LEU A 164 -7.78 2.54 -21.98
C LEU A 164 -8.30 3.72 -22.81
N ALA A 165 -8.48 4.90 -22.22
CA ALA A 165 -8.95 6.10 -22.90
C ALA A 165 -7.91 6.70 -23.86
N GLN A 166 -6.65 6.23 -23.84
CA GLN A 166 -5.63 6.61 -24.84
C GLN A 166 -5.96 6.12 -26.26
N LEU A 167 -6.99 5.29 -26.43
CA LEU A 167 -7.29 4.56 -27.65
C LEU A 167 -7.88 5.31 -28.86
N PRO A 168 -8.22 6.61 -28.88
CA PRO A 168 -8.65 7.24 -30.13
C PRO A 168 -7.53 8.03 -30.83
N GLU A 169 -7.06 7.45 -31.95
CA GLU A 169 -6.80 8.06 -33.28
C GLU A 169 -5.45 7.76 -33.97
N ASN A 170 -4.39 7.31 -33.27
CA ASN A 170 -3.13 6.95 -33.95
C ASN A 170 -2.54 5.65 -33.39
N SER A 171 -2.85 4.53 -34.04
CA SER A 171 -2.00 3.33 -34.22
C SER A 171 -1.00 2.91 -33.11
N ALA A 172 -1.24 3.22 -31.85
CA ALA A 172 -0.45 2.81 -30.71
C ALA A 172 -1.18 1.65 -30.06
N SER A 173 -0.55 0.47 -30.08
CA SER A 173 -0.99 -0.65 -29.25
C SER A 173 -0.96 -0.23 -27.79
N ILE A 174 -2.00 -0.59 -27.04
CA ILE A 174 -2.03 -0.50 -25.57
C ILE A 174 -0.79 -1.21 -25.03
N ASP A 175 -0.11 -0.61 -24.06
CA ASP A 175 0.97 -1.29 -23.35
C ASP A 175 0.34 -2.34 -22.42
N GLN A 176 0.38 -3.59 -22.86
CA GLN A 176 -0.22 -4.70 -22.13
C GLN A 176 0.41 -4.86 -20.73
N ASN A 177 1.70 -4.54 -20.56
CA ASN A 177 2.35 -4.66 -19.25
C ASN A 177 1.76 -3.66 -18.26
N VAL A 178 1.50 -2.43 -18.70
CA VAL A 178 0.88 -1.40 -17.84
C VAL A 178 -0.55 -1.81 -17.48
N LEU A 179 -1.29 -2.36 -18.45
CA LEU A 179 -2.63 -2.87 -18.22
C LEU A 179 -2.62 -4.02 -17.20
N ASP A 180 -1.67 -4.95 -17.32
CA ASP A 180 -1.48 -6.07 -16.41
C ASP A 180 -1.13 -5.58 -14.99
N SER A 181 -0.28 -4.55 -14.84
CA SER A 181 0.00 -3.93 -13.53
C SER A 181 -1.26 -3.35 -12.87
N PHE A 182 -2.16 -2.72 -13.64
CA PHE A 182 -3.44 -2.27 -13.10
C PHE A 182 -4.35 -3.44 -12.71
N HIS A 183 -4.37 -4.50 -13.51
CA HIS A 183 -5.12 -5.72 -13.19
C HIS A 183 -4.63 -6.34 -11.89
N ASP A 184 -3.32 -6.55 -11.74
CA ASP A 184 -2.72 -7.11 -10.53
C ASP A 184 -2.99 -6.23 -9.30
N GLY A 185 -2.92 -4.91 -9.45
CA GLY A 185 -3.26 -3.98 -8.37
C GLY A 185 -4.73 -4.08 -7.94
N LEU A 186 -5.66 -4.19 -8.91
CA LEU A 186 -7.10 -4.31 -8.63
C LEU A 186 -7.47 -5.69 -8.09
N ASP A 187 -6.80 -6.75 -8.54
CA ASP A 187 -6.92 -8.10 -7.96
C ASP A 187 -6.48 -8.07 -6.48
N PHE A 188 -5.36 -7.41 -6.19
CA PHE A 188 -4.88 -7.22 -4.81
C PHE A 188 -5.91 -6.47 -3.94
N VAL A 189 -6.50 -5.39 -4.47
CA VAL A 189 -7.60 -4.67 -3.78
C VAL A 189 -8.79 -5.58 -3.55
N SER A 190 -9.18 -6.38 -4.54
CA SER A 190 -10.35 -7.27 -4.46
C SER A 190 -10.17 -8.35 -3.38
N VAL A 191 -8.97 -8.95 -3.29
CA VAL A 191 -8.63 -9.89 -2.20
C VAL A 191 -8.73 -9.19 -0.85
N HIS A 192 -8.22 -7.97 -0.75
CA HIS A 192 -8.24 -7.19 0.47
C HIS A 192 -9.69 -6.87 0.90
N GLU A 193 -10.55 -6.41 0.00
CA GLU A 193 -11.96 -6.14 0.27
C GLU A 193 -12.71 -7.41 0.69
N ALA A 194 -12.48 -8.54 0.00
CA ALA A 194 -13.06 -9.82 0.36
C ALA A 194 -12.64 -10.28 1.76
N LEU A 195 -11.36 -10.12 2.11
CA LEU A 195 -10.85 -10.42 3.44
C LEU A 195 -11.49 -9.53 4.51
N VAL A 196 -11.64 -8.23 4.26
CA VAL A 196 -12.32 -7.32 5.19
C VAL A 196 -13.76 -7.77 5.45
N GLU A 197 -14.50 -8.15 4.41
CA GLU A 197 -15.87 -8.64 4.56
C GLU A 197 -15.93 -9.99 5.29
N ASP A 198 -14.99 -10.92 5.02
CA ASP A 198 -14.89 -12.17 5.78
C ASP A 198 -14.64 -11.90 7.27
N LEU A 199 -13.71 -11.01 7.62
CA LEU A 199 -13.43 -10.66 9.01
C LEU A 199 -14.65 -9.98 9.68
N LYS A 200 -15.33 -9.06 8.98
CA LYS A 200 -16.55 -8.41 9.47
C LYS A 200 -17.70 -9.40 9.69
N SER A 201 -17.76 -10.51 8.96
CA SER A 201 -18.79 -11.54 9.18
C SER A 201 -18.80 -12.08 10.62
N ALA A 202 -17.63 -12.13 11.29
CA ALA A 202 -17.52 -12.51 12.70
C ALA A 202 -18.20 -11.52 13.65
N LEU A 203 -18.41 -10.27 13.22
CA LEU A 203 -19.04 -9.21 14.00
C LEU A 203 -20.55 -9.14 13.78
N ALA A 204 -21.12 -9.89 12.82
CA ALA A 204 -22.54 -9.79 12.46
C ALA A 204 -23.49 -10.10 13.63
N ALA A 205 -23.09 -10.99 14.54
CA ALA A 205 -23.86 -11.36 15.73
C ALA A 205 -23.71 -10.36 16.90
N VAL A 206 -22.75 -9.42 16.81
CA VAL A 206 -22.45 -8.47 17.87
C VAL A 206 -23.44 -7.31 17.83
N ARG A 207 -24.32 -7.25 18.84
CA ARG A 207 -25.37 -6.21 18.94
C ARG A 207 -24.89 -4.90 19.58
N ALA A 208 -23.78 -4.93 20.30
CA ALA A 208 -23.25 -3.78 21.01
C ALA A 208 -22.18 -3.06 20.18
N ARG A 209 -22.13 -1.73 20.26
CA ARG A 209 -21.03 -0.96 19.66
C ARG A 209 -19.74 -1.30 20.39
N GLN A 210 -18.80 -1.90 19.66
CA GLN A 210 -17.48 -2.27 20.17
C GLN A 210 -16.41 -1.27 19.70
N SER A 211 -15.40 -1.05 20.53
CA SER A 211 -14.16 -0.39 20.09
C SER A 211 -13.44 -1.26 19.06
N LEU A 212 -12.53 -0.67 18.28
CA LEU A 212 -11.77 -1.42 17.27
C LEU A 212 -10.95 -2.57 17.89
N ASP A 213 -10.44 -2.39 19.11
CA ASP A 213 -9.69 -3.44 19.81
C ASP A 213 -10.59 -4.63 20.18
N MET A 214 -11.81 -4.34 20.64
CA MET A 214 -12.78 -5.38 20.98
C MET A 214 -13.30 -6.09 19.72
N GLN A 215 -13.42 -5.38 18.60
CA GLN A 215 -13.75 -5.98 17.30
C GLN A 215 -12.64 -6.93 16.87
N ALA A 216 -11.37 -6.50 16.90
CA ALA A 216 -10.22 -7.34 16.57
C ALA A 216 -10.12 -8.58 17.48
N GLU A 217 -10.42 -8.44 18.78
CA GLU A 217 -10.50 -9.57 19.72
C GLU A 217 -11.60 -10.56 19.33
N THR A 218 -12.79 -10.07 18.98
CA THR A 218 -13.93 -10.91 18.57
C THR A 218 -13.62 -11.65 17.28
N ILE A 219 -13.01 -10.96 16.31
CA ILE A 219 -12.57 -11.55 15.03
C ILE A 219 -11.53 -12.64 15.29
N ALA A 220 -10.50 -12.37 16.10
CA ALA A 220 -9.46 -13.36 16.41
C ALA A 220 -10.06 -14.64 17.03
N ARG A 221 -11.03 -14.52 17.94
CA ARG A 221 -11.69 -15.68 18.55
C ARG A 221 -12.52 -16.50 17.56
N SER A 222 -13.08 -15.85 16.55
CA SER A 222 -13.98 -16.50 15.59
C SER A 222 -13.30 -17.02 14.34
N LYS A 223 -12.23 -16.35 13.89
CA LYS A 223 -11.58 -16.59 12.59
C LYS A 223 -10.15 -17.08 12.73
N ALA A 224 -9.55 -16.97 13.92
CA ALA A 224 -8.17 -17.39 14.20
C ALA A 224 -8.11 -18.13 15.56
N SER A 225 -9.10 -18.98 15.81
CA SER A 225 -9.22 -19.76 17.05
C SER A 225 -8.03 -20.70 17.29
N ASN A 226 -7.38 -21.16 16.22
CA ASN A 226 -6.17 -21.97 16.27
C ASN A 226 -4.95 -21.22 16.84
N LEU A 227 -5.01 -19.90 16.94
CA LEU A 227 -3.94 -19.07 17.51
C LEU A 227 -4.03 -18.90 19.03
N THR A 228 -5.03 -19.49 19.71
CA THR A 228 -5.27 -19.25 21.15
C THR A 228 -4.02 -19.45 22.03
N ASP A 229 -3.17 -20.42 21.70
CA ASP A 229 -1.91 -20.68 22.41
C ASP A 229 -0.67 -20.07 21.75
N ARG A 230 -0.85 -19.26 20.70
CA ARG A 230 0.20 -18.58 19.91
C ARG A 230 0.10 -17.08 20.12
N LYS A 231 0.73 -16.58 21.20
CA LYS A 231 0.53 -15.20 21.69
C LYS A 231 1.06 -14.16 20.71
N GLY A 232 2.24 -14.37 20.14
CA GLY A 232 2.85 -13.48 19.18
C GLY A 232 2.01 -13.36 17.90
N PHE A 233 1.61 -14.49 17.31
CA PHE A 233 0.76 -14.49 16.12
C PHE A 233 -0.63 -13.92 16.39
N THR A 234 -1.20 -14.16 17.56
CA THR A 234 -2.45 -13.52 17.98
C THR A 234 -2.33 -12.00 18.00
N THR A 235 -1.21 -11.46 18.53
CA THR A 235 -0.96 -10.01 18.53
C THR A 235 -0.84 -9.46 17.12
N ILE A 236 -0.07 -10.11 16.24
CA ILE A 236 0.06 -9.71 14.84
C ILE A 236 -1.28 -9.73 14.12
N PHE A 237 -2.03 -10.83 14.22
CA PHE A 237 -3.33 -10.97 13.58
C PHE A 237 -4.30 -9.86 14.02
N LYS A 238 -4.38 -9.56 15.33
CA LYS A 238 -5.22 -8.48 15.85
C LYS A 238 -4.78 -7.11 15.37
N GLN A 239 -3.47 -6.85 15.30
CA GLN A 239 -2.93 -5.59 14.79
C GLN A 239 -3.32 -5.37 13.33
N LEU A 240 -3.15 -6.38 12.49
CA LEU A 240 -3.48 -6.32 11.06
C LEU A 240 -4.99 -6.21 10.84
N ALA A 241 -5.79 -7.01 11.55
CA ALA A 241 -7.25 -6.91 11.53
C ALA A 241 -7.74 -5.50 11.91
N ARG A 242 -7.11 -4.85 12.90
CA ARG A 242 -7.43 -3.46 13.26
C ARG A 242 -7.15 -2.49 12.10
N GLN A 243 -6.02 -2.65 11.41
CA GLN A 243 -5.67 -1.80 10.28
C GLN A 243 -6.64 -2.00 9.10
N LEU A 244 -7.03 -3.24 8.82
CA LEU A 244 -8.08 -3.58 7.85
C LEU A 244 -9.41 -2.89 8.16
N LEU A 245 -9.87 -2.97 9.42
CA LEU A 245 -11.10 -2.31 9.86
C LEU A 245 -11.03 -0.78 9.79
N GLN A 246 -9.83 -0.20 9.85
CA GLN A 246 -9.62 1.24 9.68
C GLN A 246 -9.64 1.69 8.21
N GLY A 247 -9.64 0.76 7.25
CA GLY A 247 -9.58 1.07 5.82
C GLY A 247 -8.17 1.16 5.24
N LYS A 248 -7.14 0.81 6.02
CA LYS A 248 -5.74 0.94 5.59
C LYS A 248 -5.37 -0.09 4.53
N ALA A 249 -4.60 0.34 3.54
CA ALA A 249 -3.94 -0.50 2.57
C ALA A 249 -2.73 -1.22 3.22
N LEU A 250 -2.93 -2.46 3.64
CA LEU A 250 -1.88 -3.38 4.07
C LEU A 250 -0.88 -3.69 2.95
N SER A 251 0.35 -4.03 3.34
CA SER A 251 1.37 -4.53 2.42
C SER A 251 1.08 -5.96 1.96
N ALA A 252 1.78 -6.41 0.90
CA ALA A 252 1.66 -7.78 0.40
C ALA A 252 2.01 -8.84 1.47
N GLU A 253 3.03 -8.59 2.29
CA GLU A 253 3.39 -9.49 3.40
C GLU A 253 2.31 -9.49 4.49
N ASP A 254 1.76 -8.33 4.85
CA ASP A 254 0.72 -8.23 5.87
C ASP A 254 -0.57 -8.95 5.46
N ILE A 255 -1.01 -8.78 4.19
CA ILE A 255 -2.18 -9.51 3.68
C ILE A 255 -1.91 -11.02 3.66
N ALA A 256 -0.73 -11.45 3.21
CA ALA A 256 -0.35 -12.86 3.24
C ALA A 256 -0.34 -13.43 4.66
N ASP A 257 0.10 -12.65 5.66
CA ASP A 257 0.04 -13.04 7.06
C ASP A 257 -1.40 -13.21 7.55
N VAL A 258 -2.31 -12.27 7.29
CA VAL A 258 -3.72 -12.40 7.72
C VAL A 258 -4.40 -13.60 7.05
N LEU A 259 -4.21 -13.77 5.74
CA LEU A 259 -4.80 -14.87 4.97
C LEU A 259 -4.33 -16.25 5.47
N SER A 260 -3.07 -16.37 5.90
CA SER A 260 -2.49 -17.66 6.32
C SER A 260 -2.57 -17.93 7.82
N LEU A 261 -2.76 -16.91 8.66
CA LEU A 261 -2.90 -17.04 10.12
C LEU A 261 -4.31 -17.38 10.59
N LYS A 262 -5.33 -17.11 9.78
CA LYS A 262 -6.71 -17.48 10.09
C LYS A 262 -6.92 -19.00 10.01
N ASP A 263 -8.03 -19.48 10.54
CA ASP A 263 -8.27 -20.92 10.76
C ASP A 263 -8.34 -21.73 9.47
N ASN A 264 -8.72 -21.11 8.34
CA ASN A 264 -8.75 -21.70 6.99
C ASN A 264 -9.49 -23.03 6.81
N THR A 265 -10.30 -23.44 7.78
CA THR A 265 -11.05 -24.72 7.78
C THR A 265 -11.97 -24.93 6.58
N SER A 266 -12.47 -23.84 5.99
CA SER A 266 -13.36 -23.87 4.81
C SER A 266 -12.85 -22.99 3.67
N HIS A 267 -11.63 -22.46 3.80
CA HIS A 267 -11.04 -21.48 2.88
C HIS A 267 -9.55 -21.78 2.68
N ALA A 268 -9.20 -23.04 2.40
CA ALA A 268 -7.82 -23.45 2.13
C ALA A 268 -7.20 -22.68 0.94
N GLU A 269 -8.04 -22.20 0.02
CA GLU A 269 -7.68 -21.32 -1.08
C GLU A 269 -6.98 -20.01 -0.64
N ASP A 270 -7.18 -19.54 0.59
CA ASP A 270 -6.53 -18.33 1.08
C ASP A 270 -5.03 -18.50 1.28
N TYR A 271 -4.55 -19.72 1.54
CA TYR A 271 -3.12 -20.02 1.50
C TYR A 271 -2.54 -19.82 0.10
N THR A 272 -3.26 -20.31 -0.92
CA THR A 272 -2.88 -20.13 -2.32
C THR A 272 -2.88 -18.66 -2.69
N THR A 273 -3.91 -17.91 -2.30
CA THR A 273 -3.99 -16.46 -2.53
C THR A 273 -2.80 -15.73 -1.87
N ALA A 274 -2.44 -16.10 -0.64
CA ALA A 274 -1.26 -15.54 0.04
C ALA A 274 0.04 -15.80 -0.74
N LEU A 275 0.25 -17.02 -1.23
CA LEU A 275 1.42 -17.36 -2.06
C LEU A 275 1.45 -16.55 -3.36
N GLN A 276 0.30 -16.39 -4.03
CA GLN A 276 0.20 -15.61 -5.28
C GLN A 276 0.50 -14.13 -5.05
N ILE A 277 0.01 -13.54 -3.97
CA ILE A 277 0.29 -12.15 -3.61
C ILE A 277 1.80 -11.93 -3.40
N LEU A 278 2.46 -12.83 -2.65
CA LEU A 278 3.91 -12.76 -2.45
C LEU A 278 4.70 -12.96 -3.76
N ALA A 279 4.20 -13.82 -4.65
CA ALA A 279 4.80 -14.06 -5.96
C ALA A 279 4.69 -12.84 -6.88
N ARG A 280 3.61 -12.05 -6.79
CA ARG A 280 3.41 -10.83 -7.59
C ARG A 280 4.07 -9.59 -6.99
N ALA A 281 4.36 -9.57 -5.67
CA ALA A 281 4.92 -8.40 -4.99
C ALA A 281 6.35 -8.03 -5.46
N GLU A 282 6.48 -7.13 -6.44
CA GLU A 282 7.76 -6.72 -7.03
C GLU A 282 8.65 -5.94 -6.06
N ASN A 283 8.05 -5.01 -5.31
CA ASN A 283 8.75 -4.09 -4.40
C ASN A 283 9.23 -4.75 -3.10
N LEU A 284 8.99 -6.05 -2.91
CA LEU A 284 9.42 -6.80 -1.73
C LEU A 284 10.85 -7.34 -1.89
N PRO A 285 11.81 -7.02 -1.00
CA PRO A 285 13.17 -7.56 -1.08
C PRO A 285 13.17 -9.09 -1.09
N ARG A 286 14.06 -9.70 -1.89
CA ARG A 286 14.12 -11.16 -2.12
C ARG A 286 14.17 -11.96 -0.81
N ALA A 287 15.04 -11.58 0.13
CA ALA A 287 15.17 -12.28 1.41
C ALA A 287 13.87 -12.25 2.22
N ARG A 288 13.21 -11.10 2.32
CA ARG A 288 11.91 -10.97 2.99
C ARG A 288 10.82 -11.78 2.30
N ARG A 289 10.79 -11.79 0.97
CA ARG A 289 9.86 -12.61 0.20
C ARG A 289 10.05 -14.10 0.47
N GLN A 290 11.30 -14.58 0.50
CA GLN A 290 11.61 -15.98 0.82
C GLN A 290 11.19 -16.34 2.26
N SER A 291 11.48 -15.47 3.22
CA SER A 291 11.04 -15.63 4.61
C SER A 291 9.51 -15.68 4.73
N ALA A 292 8.80 -14.79 4.04
CA ALA A 292 7.34 -14.79 3.98
C ALA A 292 6.79 -16.08 3.36
N PHE A 293 7.38 -16.55 2.26
CA PHE A 293 7.01 -17.84 1.66
C PHE A 293 7.18 -19.00 2.62
N ARG A 294 8.34 -19.09 3.30
CA ARG A 294 8.59 -20.13 4.31
C ARG A 294 7.53 -20.10 5.40
N ASN A 295 7.14 -18.91 5.87
CA ASN A 295 6.13 -18.78 6.92
C ASN A 295 4.75 -19.24 6.44
N VAL A 296 4.32 -18.88 5.23
CA VAL A 296 3.04 -19.36 4.65
C VAL A 296 3.08 -20.87 4.45
N TRP A 297 4.15 -21.42 3.88
CA TRP A 297 4.30 -22.87 3.69
C TRP A 297 4.34 -23.63 5.02
N ARG A 298 5.03 -23.11 6.04
CA ARG A 298 5.03 -23.72 7.38
C ARG A 298 3.61 -23.81 7.93
N ARG A 299 2.81 -22.75 7.79
CA ARG A 299 1.39 -22.72 8.19
C ARG A 299 0.54 -23.73 7.41
N ILE A 300 0.77 -23.88 6.10
CA ILE A 300 0.13 -24.92 5.27
C ILE A 300 0.48 -26.32 5.81
N PHE A 301 1.76 -26.58 6.06
CA PHE A 301 2.20 -27.89 6.52
C PHE A 301 1.68 -28.26 7.90
N VAL A 302 1.49 -27.29 8.81
CA VAL A 302 0.96 -27.56 10.17
C VAL A 302 -0.55 -27.38 10.28
N HIS A 303 -1.25 -27.10 9.17
CA HIS A 303 -2.70 -26.87 9.17
C HIS A 303 -3.49 -28.15 9.45
N ASP A 304 -3.13 -29.23 8.75
CA ASP A 304 -3.90 -30.48 8.78
C ASP A 304 -3.49 -31.39 9.94
N ASP A 305 -4.45 -32.16 10.46
CA ASP A 305 -4.21 -33.17 11.49
C ASP A 305 -3.65 -34.45 10.84
N TRP A 306 -2.33 -34.48 10.68
CA TRP A 306 -1.61 -35.59 10.07
C TRP A 306 -1.71 -36.89 10.85
N ASP A 307 -1.84 -36.82 12.18
CA ASP A 307 -1.99 -38.02 13.00
C ASP A 307 -3.33 -38.70 12.74
N LYS A 308 -4.39 -37.92 12.57
CA LYS A 308 -5.70 -38.43 12.13
C LYS A 308 -5.66 -38.97 10.70
N LEU A 309 -4.94 -38.33 9.78
CA LEU A 309 -4.80 -38.81 8.40
C LEU A 309 -4.01 -40.12 8.31
N ARG A 310 -3.03 -40.32 9.20
CA ARG A 310 -2.24 -41.56 9.31
C ARG A 310 -3.02 -42.75 9.87
N GLN A 311 -4.13 -42.50 10.55
CA GLN A 311 -5.00 -43.56 11.05
C GLN A 311 -5.81 -44.15 9.88
N THR A 312 -5.20 -45.14 9.22
CA THR A 312 -5.76 -45.84 8.05
C THR A 312 -6.42 -47.17 8.41
N ALA A 313 -6.57 -47.49 9.70
CA ALA A 313 -7.33 -48.67 10.13
C ALA A 313 -8.77 -48.56 9.61
N ASP A 314 -9.20 -49.54 8.81
CA ASP A 314 -10.52 -49.63 8.18
C ASP A 314 -10.85 -48.53 7.14
N VAL A 315 -9.83 -47.87 6.56
CA VAL A 315 -10.01 -46.85 5.51
C VAL A 315 -9.55 -47.41 4.16
N THR A 316 -10.35 -47.25 3.10
CA THR A 316 -9.93 -47.67 1.76
C THR A 316 -8.95 -46.66 1.14
N ASP A 317 -8.16 -47.09 0.15
CA ASP A 317 -7.25 -46.19 -0.56
C ASP A 317 -7.99 -45.02 -1.24
N ALA A 318 -9.22 -45.27 -1.72
CA ALA A 318 -10.07 -44.23 -2.30
C ALA A 318 -10.48 -43.17 -1.25
N ASP A 319 -10.91 -43.62 -0.07
CA ASP A 319 -11.29 -42.72 1.03
C ASP A 319 -10.07 -41.94 1.55
N LEU A 320 -8.89 -42.57 1.60
CA LEU A 320 -7.64 -41.90 1.98
C LEU A 320 -7.27 -40.82 0.98
N ASN A 321 -7.33 -41.11 -0.32
CA ASN A 321 -7.04 -40.12 -1.36
C ASN A 321 -8.06 -38.96 -1.34
N GLU A 322 -9.34 -39.22 -1.03
CA GLU A 322 -10.33 -38.16 -0.84
C GLU A 322 -10.00 -37.28 0.38
N ARG A 323 -9.57 -37.88 1.50
CA ARG A 323 -9.10 -37.10 2.67
C ARG A 323 -7.89 -36.25 2.34
N LEU A 324 -6.93 -36.79 1.57
CA LEU A 324 -5.74 -36.08 1.11
C LEU A 324 -6.10 -34.90 0.19
N ARG A 325 -7.07 -35.05 -0.72
CA ARG A 325 -7.57 -33.96 -1.58
C ARG A 325 -8.18 -32.79 -0.80
N ASN A 326 -8.71 -33.05 0.39
CA ASN A 326 -9.31 -32.06 1.27
C ASN A 326 -8.29 -31.34 2.19
N THR A 327 -6.99 -31.63 2.05
CA THR A 327 -5.93 -30.98 2.83
C THR A 327 -5.55 -29.61 2.27
N ALA A 328 -5.07 -28.72 3.14
CA ALA A 328 -4.52 -27.44 2.71
C ALA A 328 -3.27 -27.63 1.84
N LEU A 329 -2.47 -28.67 2.13
CA LEU A 329 -1.28 -29.01 1.34
C LEU A 329 -1.65 -29.41 -0.09
N TYR A 330 -2.69 -30.23 -0.30
CA TYR A 330 -3.15 -30.59 -1.64
C TYR A 330 -3.58 -29.34 -2.43
N ALA A 331 -4.41 -28.49 -1.84
CA ALA A 331 -4.88 -27.26 -2.47
C ALA A 331 -3.72 -26.32 -2.87
N ALA A 332 -2.72 -26.18 -2.00
CA ALA A 332 -1.53 -25.39 -2.29
C ALA A 332 -0.69 -25.99 -3.42
N LEU A 333 -0.48 -27.31 -3.43
CA LEU A 333 0.27 -28.00 -4.48
C LEU A 333 -0.43 -27.93 -5.83
N GLN A 334 -1.74 -28.15 -5.87
CA GLN A 334 -2.56 -28.03 -7.07
C GLN A 334 -2.43 -26.63 -7.69
N ALA A 335 -2.55 -25.59 -6.88
CA ALA A 335 -2.49 -24.21 -7.37
C ALA A 335 -1.09 -23.73 -7.74
N THR A 336 -0.04 -24.38 -7.23
CA THR A 336 1.36 -23.98 -7.49
C THR A 336 2.03 -24.79 -8.59
N GLY A 337 1.63 -26.05 -8.82
CA GLY A 337 2.37 -26.99 -9.66
C GLY A 337 2.33 -26.75 -11.18
N LEU A 338 1.38 -25.95 -11.70
CA LEU A 338 1.31 -25.60 -13.14
C LEU A 338 2.32 -24.55 -13.61
N LYS A 339 2.97 -23.82 -12.69
CA LYS A 339 3.71 -22.61 -13.08
C LYS A 339 5.21 -22.90 -13.21
N ARG A 340 5.66 -23.15 -14.44
CA ARG A 340 7.06 -23.51 -14.78
C ARG A 340 8.12 -22.43 -14.52
N HIS A 341 7.75 -21.20 -14.16
CA HIS A 341 8.69 -20.11 -13.89
C HIS A 341 8.17 -19.20 -12.78
N VAL A 342 8.26 -19.63 -11.52
CA VAL A 342 7.92 -18.76 -10.39
C VAL A 342 9.16 -18.45 -9.56
N ARG A 343 9.09 -17.31 -8.86
CA ARG A 343 10.13 -16.81 -7.97
C ARG A 343 10.53 -17.89 -6.97
N GLU A 344 11.80 -17.88 -6.60
CA GLU A 344 12.35 -18.76 -5.58
C GLU A 344 11.55 -18.66 -4.27
N GLY A 345 11.24 -19.83 -3.70
CA GLY A 345 10.39 -19.96 -2.52
C GLY A 345 8.90 -20.10 -2.81
N TYR A 346 8.44 -19.97 -4.06
CA TYR A 346 7.01 -20.13 -4.37
C TYR A 346 6.50 -21.56 -4.11
N ILE A 347 7.34 -22.57 -4.35
CA ILE A 347 7.13 -23.96 -3.95
C ILE A 347 8.27 -24.31 -3.00
N LEU A 348 7.94 -24.89 -1.85
CA LEU A 348 8.93 -25.31 -0.84
C LEU A 348 8.67 -26.75 -0.42
N PHE A 349 9.74 -27.47 -0.13
CA PHE A 349 9.69 -28.75 0.57
C PHE A 349 9.50 -28.54 2.08
N PRO A 350 8.96 -29.52 2.81
CA PRO A 350 8.82 -29.43 4.27
C PRO A 350 10.13 -29.08 4.99
N SER A 351 11.26 -29.62 4.52
CA SER A 351 12.59 -29.36 5.08
C SER A 351 13.05 -27.91 4.93
N GLU A 352 12.67 -27.23 3.85
CA GLU A 352 13.03 -25.83 3.58
C GLU A 352 12.19 -24.84 4.41
N ALA A 353 11.00 -25.26 4.83
CA ALA A 353 10.12 -24.46 5.67
C ALA A 353 10.45 -24.56 7.17
N LEU A 354 11.40 -25.41 7.59
CA LEU A 354 11.85 -25.53 8.98
C LEU A 354 12.61 -24.29 9.48
N GLU A 355 13.32 -23.61 8.57
CA GLU A 355 14.08 -22.40 8.90
C GLU A 355 13.14 -21.29 9.34
N ILE A 356 13.39 -20.72 10.52
CA ILE A 356 12.61 -19.62 11.10
C ILE A 356 13.36 -18.29 10.96
N PRO A 357 12.65 -17.15 10.87
CA PRO A 357 13.28 -15.84 10.83
C PRO A 357 14.12 -15.56 12.09
N GLU A 358 15.28 -14.92 11.93
CA GLU A 358 16.08 -14.49 13.08
C GLU A 358 15.34 -13.40 13.89
N ARG A 359 15.58 -13.33 15.20
CA ARG A 359 15.01 -12.30 16.08
C ARG A 359 15.15 -10.87 15.54
N ALA A 360 16.31 -10.55 14.95
CA ALA A 360 16.56 -9.24 14.36
C ALA A 360 15.67 -8.98 13.13
N GLU A 361 15.42 -10.00 12.31
CA GLU A 361 14.51 -9.94 11.17
C GLU A 361 13.06 -9.71 11.63
N ILE A 362 12.63 -10.42 12.68
CA ILE A 362 11.29 -10.25 13.28
C ILE A 362 11.11 -8.81 13.78
N ALA A 363 12.10 -8.26 14.48
CA ALA A 363 12.07 -6.88 14.97
C ALA A 363 12.02 -5.84 13.84
N LEU A 364 12.76 -6.07 12.75
CA LEU A 364 12.73 -5.20 11.55
C LEU A 364 11.39 -5.27 10.81
N ARG A 365 10.75 -6.45 10.79
CA ARG A 365 9.43 -6.65 10.17
C ARG A 365 8.31 -5.94 10.93
N TRP A 366 8.43 -5.85 12.26
CA TRP A 366 7.42 -5.29 13.14
C TRP A 366 7.98 -4.12 13.97
N PRO A 367 8.28 -2.98 13.33
CA PRO A 367 8.82 -1.82 14.02
C PRO A 367 7.79 -1.31 15.04
N GLY A 368 8.19 -1.22 16.32
CA GLY A 368 7.35 -0.73 17.41
C GLY A 368 6.88 -1.79 18.41
N LEU A 369 7.14 -3.07 18.15
CA LEU A 369 6.94 -4.12 19.17
C LEU A 369 8.03 -4.05 20.26
N SER A 370 7.63 -4.38 21.49
CA SER A 370 8.56 -4.57 22.60
C SER A 370 9.39 -5.85 22.42
N PRO A 371 10.57 -5.95 23.07
CA PRO A 371 11.37 -7.16 23.02
C PRO A 371 10.60 -8.43 23.44
N ASP A 372 9.73 -8.32 24.45
CA ASP A 372 8.92 -9.44 24.93
C ASP A 372 7.87 -9.91 23.90
N GLU A 373 7.34 -8.99 23.10
CA GLU A 373 6.42 -9.30 22.00
C GLU A 373 7.16 -9.94 20.82
N VAL A 374 8.37 -9.47 20.51
CA VAL A 374 9.25 -10.11 19.51
C VAL A 374 9.58 -11.54 19.95
N ASP A 375 9.94 -11.75 21.22
CA ASP A 375 10.22 -13.07 21.79
C ASP A 375 8.98 -13.98 21.81
N ALA A 376 7.78 -13.41 21.90
CA ALA A 376 6.54 -14.17 21.77
C ALA A 376 6.32 -14.65 20.33
N ILE A 377 6.64 -13.83 19.33
CA ILE A 377 6.55 -14.19 17.91
C ILE A 377 7.60 -15.25 17.55
N GLU A 378 8.84 -15.09 18.03
CA GLU A 378 9.93 -16.06 17.83
C GLU A 378 9.53 -17.44 18.37
N ARG A 379 8.99 -17.51 19.60
CA ARG A 379 8.49 -18.76 20.18
C ARG A 379 7.37 -19.41 19.39
N ASP A 380 6.47 -18.62 18.81
CA ASP A 380 5.40 -19.15 17.96
C ASP A 380 5.97 -19.74 16.67
N TYR A 381 6.99 -19.11 16.06
CA TYR A 381 7.70 -19.69 14.91
C TYR A 381 8.46 -20.97 15.26
N GLU A 382 9.15 -21.01 16.40
CA GLU A 382 9.84 -22.21 16.91
C GLU A 382 8.86 -23.35 17.13
N ARG A 383 7.67 -23.06 17.67
CA ARG A 383 6.62 -24.05 17.88
C ARG A 383 6.15 -24.65 16.56
N ASP A 384 5.83 -23.82 15.56
CA ASP A 384 5.39 -24.30 14.25
C ASP A 384 6.50 -25.09 13.54
N SER A 385 7.76 -24.65 13.65
CA SER A 385 8.91 -25.37 13.09
C SER A 385 9.11 -26.74 13.74
N LYS A 386 8.99 -26.80 15.07
CA LYS A 386 9.06 -28.07 15.81
C LYS A 386 7.93 -29.01 15.43
N MET A 387 6.69 -28.52 15.34
CA MET A 387 5.54 -29.33 14.91
C MET A 387 5.76 -29.90 13.50
N LEU A 388 6.24 -29.08 12.57
CA LEU A 388 6.58 -29.52 11.22
C LEU A 388 7.66 -30.62 11.22
N ALA A 389 8.70 -30.45 12.03
CA ALA A 389 9.75 -31.46 12.17
C ALA A 389 9.21 -32.78 12.73
N ASP A 390 8.38 -32.72 13.77
CA ASP A 390 7.77 -33.88 14.43
C ASP A 390 6.83 -34.63 13.48
N PHE A 391 6.16 -33.92 12.55
CA PHE A 391 5.31 -34.55 11.56
C PHE A 391 6.08 -35.35 10.51
N ALA A 392 7.36 -35.12 10.23
CA ALA A 392 8.13 -35.89 9.23
C ALA A 392 7.37 -36.09 7.89
N LEU A 393 6.92 -34.99 7.27
CA LEU A 393 5.98 -35.00 6.14
C LEU A 393 6.58 -35.41 4.79
N GLU A 394 7.86 -35.76 4.69
CA GLU A 394 8.53 -35.95 3.40
C GLU A 394 7.83 -37.00 2.52
N SER A 395 7.49 -38.17 3.07
CA SER A 395 6.80 -39.20 2.30
C SER A 395 5.39 -38.77 1.87
N ILE A 396 4.64 -38.13 2.77
CA ILE A 396 3.28 -37.65 2.52
C ILE A 396 3.30 -36.56 1.44
N TYR A 397 4.28 -35.67 1.50
CA TYR A 397 4.48 -34.62 0.51
C TYR A 397 4.70 -35.20 -0.90
N GLN A 398 5.56 -36.22 -1.04
CA GLN A 398 5.78 -36.88 -2.33
C GLN A 398 4.51 -37.57 -2.83
N SER A 399 3.79 -38.28 -1.95
CA SER A 399 2.52 -38.93 -2.29
C SER A 399 1.46 -37.92 -2.75
N LEU A 400 1.31 -36.79 -2.05
CA LEU A 400 0.38 -35.72 -2.42
C LEU A 400 0.77 -35.05 -3.73
N LYS A 401 2.07 -34.82 -3.96
CA LYS A 401 2.57 -34.26 -5.22
C LYS A 401 2.24 -35.18 -6.40
N GLN A 402 2.41 -36.49 -6.24
CA GLN A 402 2.02 -37.47 -7.25
C GLN A 402 0.50 -37.48 -7.47
N LEU A 403 -0.29 -37.48 -6.39
CA LEU A 403 -1.75 -37.45 -6.48
C LEU A 403 -2.26 -36.21 -7.24
N VAL A 404 -1.69 -35.03 -6.97
CA VAL A 404 -2.00 -33.79 -7.72
C VAL A 404 -1.62 -33.94 -9.20
N ALA A 405 -0.45 -34.50 -9.50
CA ALA A 405 -0.01 -34.70 -10.88
C ALA A 405 -0.94 -35.65 -11.65
N GLU A 406 -1.39 -36.73 -11.01
CA GLU A 406 -2.37 -37.68 -11.56
C GLU A 406 -3.72 -37.02 -11.83
N ASP A 407 -4.24 -36.24 -10.88
CA ASP A 407 -5.55 -35.58 -10.98
C ASP A 407 -5.57 -34.46 -12.04
N GLU A 408 -4.46 -33.72 -12.18
CA GLU A 408 -4.33 -32.63 -13.15
C GLU A 408 -3.81 -33.08 -14.52
N GLY A 409 -3.48 -34.37 -14.68
CA GLY A 409 -2.93 -34.92 -15.92
C GLY A 409 -1.54 -34.38 -16.26
N TRP A 410 -0.73 -34.04 -15.27
CA TRP A 410 0.66 -33.63 -15.46
C TRP A 410 1.52 -34.89 -15.67
N GLU A 411 1.91 -35.18 -16.92
CA GLU A 411 2.92 -36.22 -17.18
C GLU A 411 4.21 -35.89 -16.42
N ASP A 412 4.77 -36.88 -15.70
CA ASP A 412 5.96 -36.81 -14.83
C ASP A 412 7.04 -35.84 -15.36
N ALA A 413 6.96 -34.59 -14.94
CA ALA A 413 8.07 -33.65 -15.07
C ALA A 413 9.06 -33.97 -13.95
N SER A 414 9.92 -34.94 -14.24
CA SER A 414 11.08 -35.34 -13.42
C SER A 414 11.95 -34.15 -13.03
#